data_AF-A0AAX3MTG6-F1
#
_entry.id   AF-A0AAX3MTG6-F1
#
_cell.length_a   1.000
_cell.length_b   1.000
_cell.length_c   1.000
_cell.angle_alpha   90.00
_cell.angle_beta   90.00
_cell.angle_gamma   90.00
#
_symmetry.space_group_name_H-M   'P 1'
#
loop_
_entity.id
_entity.type
_entity.pdbx_description
1 polymer ?
#
loop_
_entity_poly.entity_id
_entity_poly.type
_entity_poly.pdbx_seq_one_letter_code
_entity_poly.pdbx_strand_id
1 'polypeptide(L)'
;MNRIFKVGISVGFLSGIMCIILYYVLCALLDLRFEQLNPFSIMIASIVVNVIGAFIYNKIQDRTSKPRFYYGLVTVLGALLLSLYDWAYPSEPNIAGIANTLHALTASLSIAWIPTWLTKRALQIKTIGTCYEYDFKKMACLRTSDYTGSLFIWFHTASRSMAG
;
A
#
# COMPACT_ATOMS: atom_id res chain seq x y z
N MET A 1 -12.71 -1.87 7.93
CA MET A 1 -11.92 -0.93 8.74
C MET A 1 -10.63 -1.56 9.28
N ASN A 2 -10.69 -2.71 9.96
CA ASN A 2 -9.53 -3.37 10.58
C ASN A 2 -8.34 -3.61 9.64
N ARG A 3 -8.55 -3.99 8.37
CA ARG A 3 -7.45 -4.21 7.41
C ARG A 3 -6.70 -2.92 7.07
N ILE A 4 -7.41 -1.82 6.85
CA ILE A 4 -6.81 -0.53 6.47
C ILE A 4 -5.90 -0.04 7.60
N PHE A 5 -6.43 -0.08 8.82
CA PHE A 5 -5.69 0.31 10.02
C PHE A 5 -4.45 -0.59 10.25
N LYS A 6 -4.61 -1.92 10.13
CA LYS A 6 -3.48 -2.87 10.23
C LYS A 6 -2.39 -2.58 9.21
N VAL A 7 -2.75 -2.39 7.94
CA VAL A 7 -1.76 -2.05 6.89
C VAL A 7 -1.07 -0.73 7.20
N GLY A 8 -1.83 0.30 7.59
CA GLY A 8 -1.27 1.60 7.99
C GLY A 8 -0.26 1.48 9.12
N ILE A 9 -0.60 0.77 10.20
CA ILE A 9 0.32 0.51 11.32
C ILE A 9 1.55 -0.27 10.85
N SER A 10 1.37 -1.37 10.11
CA SER A 10 2.50 -2.22 9.72
C SER A 10 3.47 -1.49 8.79
N VAL A 11 2.96 -0.77 7.79
CA VAL A 11 3.82 0.04 6.90
C VAL A 11 4.46 1.18 7.67
N GLY A 12 3.72 1.82 8.57
CA GLY A 12 4.22 2.89 9.41
C GLY A 12 5.32 2.46 10.38
N PHE A 13 5.18 1.29 10.99
CA PHE A 13 6.19 0.71 11.87
C PHE A 13 7.48 0.38 11.11
N LEU A 14 7.37 -0.26 9.94
CA LEU A 14 8.52 -0.53 9.08
C LEU A 14 9.19 0.76 8.59
N SER A 15 8.40 1.75 8.18
CA SER A 15 8.93 3.06 7.77
C SER A 15 9.63 3.76 8.93
N GLY A 16 9.07 3.68 10.14
CA GLY A 16 9.65 4.22 11.37
C GLY A 16 11.01 3.62 11.68
N ILE A 17 11.15 2.29 11.63
CA ILE A 17 12.44 1.62 11.82
C ILE A 17 13.46 2.12 10.78
N MET A 18 13.09 2.16 9.50
CA MET A 18 14.00 2.59 8.44
C MET A 18 14.39 4.06 8.59
N CYS A 19 13.46 4.92 9.01
CA CYS A 19 13.73 6.33 9.29
C CYS A 19 14.60 6.54 10.53
N ILE A 20 14.46 5.72 11.57
CA ILE A 20 15.33 5.79 12.77
C ILE A 20 16.76 5.42 12.39
N ILE A 21 16.95 4.36 11.60
CA ILE A 21 18.27 3.97 11.10
C ILE A 21 18.86 5.11 10.27
N LEU A 22 18.10 5.63 9.30
CA LEU A 22 18.56 6.73 8.45
C LEU A 22 18.87 8.00 9.24
N TYR A 23 18.05 8.35 10.24
CA TYR A 23 18.27 9.48 11.14
C TYR A 23 19.63 9.37 11.83
N TYR A 24 19.95 8.23 12.43
CA TYR A 24 21.24 8.05 13.10
C TYR A 24 22.42 8.09 12.13
N VAL A 25 22.28 7.52 10.93
CA VAL A 25 23.30 7.62 9.88
C VAL A 25 23.54 9.07 9.48
N LEU A 26 22.48 9.85 9.24
CA LEU A 26 22.59 11.25 8.84
C LEU A 26 23.16 12.12 9.96
N CYS A 27 22.72 11.93 11.21
CA CYS A 27 23.27 12.63 12.36
C CYS A 27 24.77 12.35 12.55
N ALA A 28 25.20 11.09 12.33
CA ALA A 28 26.62 10.72 12.40
C ALA A 28 27.45 11.33 11.26
N LEU A 29 26.91 11.38 10.04
CA LEU A 29 27.62 11.93 8.87
C LEU A 29 27.71 13.47 8.89
N LEU A 30 26.72 14.14 9.47
CA LEU A 30 26.60 15.60 9.48
C LEU A 30 27.06 16.23 10.80
N ASP A 31 27.44 15.41 11.79
CA ASP A 31 27.75 15.84 13.16
C ASP A 31 26.64 16.69 13.80
N LEU A 32 25.39 16.21 13.66
CA LEU A 32 24.18 16.88 14.15
C LEU A 32 23.52 16.08 15.27
N ARG A 33 22.86 16.79 16.19
CA ARG A 33 22.01 16.20 17.22
C ARG A 33 20.77 17.07 17.41
N PHE A 34 19.65 16.42 17.67
CA PHE A 34 18.34 17.04 17.79
C PHE A 34 17.64 16.53 19.05
N GLU A 35 17.03 17.42 19.81
CA GLU A 35 16.26 17.04 21.01
C GLU A 35 14.83 16.61 20.64
N GLN A 36 14.21 17.32 19.72
CA GLN A 36 12.81 17.11 19.34
C GLN A 36 12.67 15.97 18.34
N LEU A 37 13.64 15.81 17.43
CA LEU A 37 13.68 14.71 16.48
C LEU A 37 14.41 13.50 17.08
N ASN A 38 13.65 12.64 17.75
CA ASN A 38 14.15 11.43 18.40
C ASN A 38 13.43 10.15 17.89
N PRO A 39 13.93 8.94 18.19
CA PRO A 39 13.37 7.71 17.64
C PRO A 39 11.87 7.50 17.94
N PHE A 40 11.42 7.93 19.12
CA PHE A 40 10.02 7.81 19.49
C PHE A 40 9.14 8.73 18.62
N SER A 41 9.53 9.99 18.45
CA SER A 41 8.81 10.94 17.58
C SER A 41 8.75 10.46 16.12
N ILE A 42 9.86 9.92 15.59
CA ILE A 42 9.96 9.38 14.23
C ILE A 42 9.01 8.19 14.05
N MET A 43 8.98 7.28 15.02
CA MET A 43 8.12 6.10 14.98
C MET A 43 6.64 6.49 14.96
N ILE A 44 6.22 7.37 15.87
CA ILE A 44 4.83 7.81 15.96
C ILE A 44 4.41 8.55 14.70
N ALA A 45 5.22 9.50 14.21
CA ALA A 45 4.94 10.22 12.97
C ALA A 45 4.80 9.26 11.77
N SER A 46 5.70 8.27 11.66
CA SER A 46 5.67 7.27 10.59
C SER A 46 4.40 6.41 10.64
N ILE A 47 3.93 6.03 11.83
CA ILE A 47 2.66 5.29 12.01
C ILE A 47 1.48 6.15 11.61
N VAL A 48 1.38 7.36 12.16
CA VAL A 48 0.25 8.27 11.92
C VAL A 48 0.12 8.58 10.42
N VAL A 49 1.21 8.97 9.76
CA VAL A 49 1.17 9.35 8.35
C VAL A 49 0.81 8.18 7.44
N ASN A 50 1.27 6.95 7.75
CA ASN A 50 0.93 5.77 6.96
C ASN A 50 -0.48 5.24 7.25
N VAL A 51 -1.00 5.42 8.46
CA VAL A 51 -2.43 5.17 8.74
C VAL A 51 -3.30 6.12 7.90
N ILE A 52 -2.99 7.42 7.89
CA ILE A 52 -3.68 8.41 7.05
C ILE A 52 -3.55 8.03 5.56
N GLY A 53 -2.33 7.69 5.10
CA GLY A 53 -2.07 7.24 3.74
C GLY A 53 -2.90 6.02 3.35
N ALA A 54 -3.05 5.03 4.25
CA ALA A 54 -3.88 3.86 4.03
C ALA A 54 -5.36 4.22 3.82
N PHE A 55 -5.89 5.17 4.58
CA PHE A 55 -7.26 5.68 4.39
C PHE A 55 -7.41 6.44 3.07
N ILE A 56 -6.45 7.30 2.72
CA ILE A 56 -6.43 8.05 1.47
C ILE A 56 -6.41 7.08 0.28
N TYR A 57 -5.47 6.13 0.25
CA TYR A 57 -5.40 5.12 -0.81
C TYR A 57 -6.70 4.34 -0.92
N ASN A 58 -7.29 3.93 0.21
CA ASN A 58 -8.54 3.19 0.20
C ASN A 58 -9.69 3.99 -0.42
N LYS A 59 -9.73 5.31 -0.22
CA LYS A 59 -10.75 6.18 -0.86
C LYS A 59 -10.48 6.39 -2.35
N ILE A 60 -9.20 6.52 -2.73
CA ILE A 60 -8.79 6.70 -4.13
C ILE A 60 -9.06 5.44 -4.95
N GLN A 61 -8.77 4.24 -4.44
CA GLN A 61 -8.96 2.98 -5.18
C GLN A 61 -10.39 2.70 -5.63
N ASP A 62 -11.39 3.21 -4.91
CA ASP A 62 -12.79 3.03 -5.27
C ASP A 62 -13.30 4.12 -6.27
N ARG A 63 -12.48 5.14 -6.59
CA ARG A 63 -12.90 6.32 -7.39
C ARG A 63 -12.16 6.52 -8.70
N THR A 64 -11.08 5.78 -8.96
CA THR A 64 -10.25 5.98 -10.16
C THR A 64 -9.69 4.68 -10.69
N SER A 65 -9.43 4.63 -12.00
CA SER A 65 -8.77 3.51 -12.69
C SER A 65 -7.25 3.46 -12.45
N LYS A 66 -6.64 4.54 -11.96
CA LYS A 66 -5.18 4.65 -11.73
C LYS A 66 -4.84 4.99 -10.27
N PRO A 67 -5.30 4.24 -9.27
CA PRO A 67 -5.23 4.66 -7.88
C PRO A 67 -3.81 4.78 -7.32
N ARG A 68 -2.88 3.94 -7.81
CA ARG A 68 -1.46 4.02 -7.44
C ARG A 68 -0.83 5.34 -7.84
N PHE A 69 -1.15 5.83 -9.04
CA PHE A 69 -0.62 7.08 -9.56
C PHE A 69 -1.11 8.29 -8.75
N TYR A 70 -2.43 8.38 -8.54
CA TYR A 70 -3.02 9.47 -7.76
C TYR A 70 -2.58 9.44 -6.29
N TYR A 71 -2.45 8.25 -5.71
CA TYR A 71 -1.87 8.11 -4.37
C TYR A 71 -0.42 8.59 -4.33
N GLY A 72 0.40 8.19 -5.31
CA GLY A 72 1.77 8.68 -5.45
C GLY A 72 1.85 10.20 -5.48
N LEU A 73 1.01 10.85 -6.29
CA LEU A 73 0.94 12.32 -6.35
C LEU A 73 0.58 12.94 -5.00
N VAL A 74 -0.46 12.45 -4.33
CA VAL A 74 -0.88 12.99 -3.02
C VAL A 74 0.22 12.82 -1.98
N THR A 75 0.88 11.65 -1.94
CA THR A 75 1.94 11.36 -0.99
C THR A 75 3.18 12.21 -1.24
N VAL A 76 3.59 12.39 -2.50
CA VAL A 76 4.71 13.27 -2.86
C VAL A 76 4.40 14.72 -2.52
N LEU A 77 3.22 15.22 -2.86
CA LEU A 77 2.79 16.57 -2.51
C LEU A 77 2.76 16.78 -1.00
N GLY A 78 2.24 15.82 -0.24
CA GLY A 78 2.25 15.87 1.22
C GLY A 78 3.66 15.96 1.78
N ALA A 79 4.58 15.10 1.34
CA ALA A 79 5.97 15.12 1.76
C ALA A 79 6.68 16.42 1.39
N LEU A 80 6.43 16.97 0.19
CA LEU A 80 6.98 18.26 -0.22
C LEU A 80 6.48 19.41 0.65
N LEU A 81 5.18 19.45 0.97
CA LEU A 81 4.60 20.48 1.84
C LEU A 81 5.18 20.41 3.26
N LEU A 82 5.35 19.20 3.81
CA LEU A 82 6.01 18.98 5.11
C LEU A 82 7.47 19.44 5.08
N SER A 83 8.22 19.10 4.04
CA SER A 83 9.60 19.54 3.87
C SER A 83 9.73 21.06 3.71
N LEU A 84 8.80 21.70 2.98
CA LEU A 84 8.74 23.17 2.87
C LEU A 84 8.40 23.82 4.20
N TYR A 85 7.53 23.21 5.00
CA TYR A 85 7.19 23.68 6.33
C TYR A 85 8.41 23.65 7.26
N ASP A 86 9.14 22.53 7.30
CA ASP A 86 10.35 22.40 8.13
C ASP A 86 11.49 23.32 7.67
N TRP A 87 11.52 23.64 6.38
CA TRP A 87 12.46 24.62 5.84
C TRP A 87 12.09 26.07 6.23
N ALA A 88 10.81 26.43 6.16
CA ALA A 88 10.32 27.78 6.47
C ALA A 88 10.25 28.04 7.99
N TYR A 89 9.93 27.02 8.78
CA TYR A 89 9.71 27.07 10.23
C TYR A 89 10.43 25.91 10.94
N PRO A 90 11.78 25.87 10.90
CA PRO A 90 12.53 24.79 11.51
C PRO A 90 12.35 24.81 13.04
N SER A 91 12.03 23.66 13.63
CA SER A 91 11.96 23.51 15.08
C SER A 91 13.32 23.54 15.77
N GLU A 92 14.38 23.15 15.04
CA GLU A 92 15.77 23.17 15.48
C GLU A 92 16.70 23.55 14.29
N PRO A 93 17.86 24.19 14.54
CA PRO A 93 18.80 24.54 13.48
C PRO A 93 19.24 23.33 12.65
N ASN A 94 19.28 23.46 11.33
CA ASN A 94 19.68 22.42 10.36
C ASN A 94 18.77 21.17 10.29
N ILE A 95 17.63 21.15 10.99
CA ILE A 95 16.73 19.98 11.02
C ILE A 95 16.18 19.62 9.64
N ALA A 96 15.94 20.63 8.78
CA ALA A 96 15.39 20.45 7.45
C ALA A 96 16.23 19.50 6.58
N GLY A 97 17.55 19.50 6.73
CA GLY A 97 18.42 18.59 5.97
C GLY A 97 18.14 17.12 6.26
N ILE A 98 17.85 16.79 7.52
CA ILE A 98 17.52 15.42 7.94
C ILE A 98 16.05 15.13 7.69
N ALA A 99 15.14 16.01 8.15
CA ALA A 99 13.70 15.82 8.06
C ALA A 99 13.22 15.62 6.61
N ASN A 100 13.73 16.40 5.66
CA ASN A 100 13.39 16.26 4.24
C ASN A 100 13.73 14.86 3.70
N THR A 101 14.86 14.31 4.14
CA THR A 101 15.30 12.97 3.74
C THR A 101 14.42 11.89 4.37
N LEU A 102 14.00 12.06 5.63
CA LEU A 102 13.05 11.17 6.30
C LEU A 102 11.66 11.22 5.65
N HIS A 103 11.19 12.40 5.24
CA HIS A 103 9.94 12.55 4.48
C HIS A 103 9.99 11.81 3.16
N ALA A 104 11.08 11.96 2.40
CA ALA A 104 11.27 11.29 1.12
C ALA A 104 11.28 9.76 1.27
N LEU A 105 11.97 9.23 2.28
CA LEU A 105 11.99 7.80 2.57
C LEU A 105 10.60 7.30 2.96
N THR A 106 9.93 7.97 3.91
CA THR A 106 8.59 7.59 4.36
C THR A 106 7.59 7.61 3.21
N ALA A 107 7.63 8.64 2.36
CA ALA A 107 6.79 8.73 1.17
C ALA A 107 7.03 7.56 0.21
N SER A 108 8.30 7.25 -0.07
CA SER A 108 8.69 6.17 -0.98
C SER A 108 8.18 4.80 -0.49
N LEU A 109 8.39 4.50 0.79
CA LEU A 109 7.93 3.25 1.41
C LEU A 109 6.40 3.17 1.42
N SER A 110 5.73 4.29 1.73
CA SER A 110 4.28 4.38 1.70
C SER A 110 3.72 4.09 0.30
N ILE A 111 4.28 4.72 -0.74
CA ILE A 111 3.89 4.52 -2.14
C ILE A 111 4.11 3.07 -2.59
N ALA A 112 5.20 2.45 -2.15
CA ALA A 112 5.51 1.06 -2.50
C ALA A 112 4.58 0.06 -1.80
N TRP A 113 4.37 0.20 -0.49
CA TRP A 113 3.76 -0.86 0.31
C TRP A 113 2.26 -0.69 0.57
N ILE A 114 1.76 0.53 0.78
CA ILE A 114 0.32 0.74 1.06
C ILE A 114 -0.54 0.23 -0.09
N PRO A 115 -0.30 0.62 -1.36
CA PRO A 115 -1.07 0.08 -2.46
C PRO A 115 -0.94 -1.43 -2.57
N THR A 116 0.27 -1.97 -2.43
CA THR A 116 0.54 -3.41 -2.58
C THR A 116 -0.24 -4.24 -1.57
N TRP A 117 -0.31 -3.78 -0.31
CA TRP A 117 -0.97 -4.52 0.76
C TRP A 117 -2.47 -4.26 0.87
N LEU A 118 -2.96 -3.11 0.37
CA LEU A 118 -4.39 -2.80 0.31
C LEU A 118 -5.07 -3.22 -0.98
N THR A 119 -4.33 -3.42 -2.07
CA THR A 119 -4.90 -3.87 -3.35
C THR A 119 -5.75 -5.11 -3.07
N LYS A 120 -7.06 -4.98 -3.27
CA LYS A 120 -7.97 -6.11 -3.26
C LYS A 120 -7.44 -7.05 -4.36
N ARG A 121 -7.36 -8.36 -4.10
CA ARG A 121 -7.24 -9.40 -5.16
C ARG A 121 -8.50 -9.41 -6.05
N ALA A 122 -8.97 -8.26 -6.50
CA ALA A 122 -10.08 -8.09 -7.43
C ALA A 122 -9.69 -8.46 -8.88
N LEU A 123 -8.56 -9.16 -9.04
CA LEU A 123 -8.18 -9.92 -10.22
C LEU A 123 -8.43 -11.44 -10.06
N GLN A 124 -9.13 -11.89 -9.01
CA GLN A 124 -9.59 -13.28 -8.92
C GLN A 124 -11.10 -13.49 -9.07
N ILE A 125 -11.90 -12.43 -9.21
CA ILE A 125 -13.33 -12.52 -9.58
C ILE A 125 -13.66 -11.41 -10.57
N LYS A 126 -12.88 -11.30 -11.65
CA LYS A 126 -13.36 -10.69 -12.88
C LYS A 126 -13.76 -11.83 -13.80
N THR A 127 -14.90 -12.43 -13.48
CA THR A 127 -15.84 -12.93 -14.48
C THR A 127 -15.20 -13.83 -15.56
N ILE A 128 -14.87 -15.09 -15.22
CA ILE A 128 -15.02 -16.17 -16.20
C ILE A 128 -16.52 -16.39 -16.35
N GLY A 129 -17.10 -15.48 -17.10
CA GLY A 129 -18.50 -15.30 -17.42
C GLY A 129 -18.53 -14.25 -18.51
N THR A 130 -17.63 -14.39 -19.48
CA THR A 130 -17.82 -13.86 -20.82
C THR A 130 -19.06 -14.56 -21.36
N CYS A 131 -20.23 -13.96 -21.16
CA CYS A 131 -21.37 -14.24 -22.02
C CYS A 131 -20.95 -13.76 -23.40
N TYR A 132 -20.49 -14.67 -24.24
CA TYR A 132 -20.37 -14.43 -25.67
C TYR A 132 -21.79 -14.29 -26.21
N GLU A 133 -22.09 -13.11 -26.73
CA GLU A 133 -23.25 -12.88 -27.56
C GLU A 133 -22.95 -13.49 -28.94
N TYR A 134 -23.38 -14.73 -29.16
CA TYR A 134 -23.54 -15.29 -30.50
C TYR A 134 -24.78 -16.20 -30.56
N ASP A 135 -25.73 -15.73 -31.35
CA ASP A 135 -26.84 -16.42 -32.02
C ASP A 135 -28.05 -16.93 -31.20
N PHE A 136 -29.21 -16.58 -31.75
CA PHE A 136 -30.56 -16.82 -31.28
C PHE A 136 -30.89 -18.32 -31.29
N LYS A 137 -30.80 -19.03 -30.15
CA LYS A 137 -31.68 -20.16 -29.73
C LYS A 137 -31.13 -20.90 -28.49
N LYS A 138 -31.90 -20.87 -27.39
CA LYS A 138 -31.74 -21.63 -26.12
C LYS A 138 -30.56 -21.16 -25.24
N MET A 139 -30.60 -21.09 -23.91
CA MET A 139 -31.60 -21.30 -22.85
C MET A 139 -30.97 -20.81 -21.52
N ALA A 140 -31.82 -20.64 -20.51
CA ALA A 140 -31.54 -20.88 -19.09
C ALA A 140 -30.38 -20.11 -18.42
N CYS A 141 -30.76 -19.02 -17.73
CA CYS A 141 -29.96 -18.47 -16.64
C CYS A 141 -29.97 -19.47 -15.47
N LEU A 142 -29.01 -20.40 -15.45
CA LEU A 142 -28.82 -21.31 -14.32
C LEU A 142 -28.25 -20.53 -13.14
N ARG A 143 -29.12 -20.19 -12.19
CA ARG A 143 -28.77 -19.75 -10.83
C ARG A 143 -28.20 -20.97 -10.10
N THR A 144 -26.89 -21.13 -10.05
CA THR A 144 -26.28 -22.12 -9.15
C THR A 144 -26.02 -21.47 -7.80
N SER A 145 -26.90 -21.77 -6.85
CA SER A 145 -26.60 -21.69 -5.42
C SER A 145 -25.60 -22.79 -5.05
N ASP A 146 -24.86 -22.52 -3.98
CA ASP A 146 -24.23 -23.45 -3.04
C ASP A 146 -23.48 -24.66 -3.61
N TYR A 147 -22.14 -24.67 -3.49
CA TYR A 147 -21.41 -25.84 -2.96
C TYR A 147 -20.04 -25.41 -2.40
N THR A 148 -19.94 -25.51 -1.08
CA THR A 148 -18.69 -25.72 -0.33
C THR A 148 -18.02 -27.01 -0.75
N GLY A 149 -16.69 -27.03 -0.94
CA GLY A 149 -15.95 -28.29 -1.06
C GLY A 149 -14.57 -28.16 -1.68
N SER A 150 -13.56 -28.01 -0.84
CA SER A 150 -12.19 -28.42 -1.14
C SER A 150 -12.14 -29.88 -1.59
N LEU A 151 -11.18 -30.22 -2.48
CA LEU A 151 -10.62 -31.58 -2.66
C LEU A 151 -11.31 -32.54 -3.67
N PHE A 152 -11.53 -32.15 -4.92
CA PHE A 152 -11.81 -33.08 -6.05
C PHE A 152 -11.45 -32.30 -7.33
N ILE A 153 -10.33 -32.48 -8.03
CA ILE A 153 -10.10 -33.54 -9.02
C ILE A 153 -8.60 -33.47 -9.37
N TRP A 154 -7.85 -34.42 -8.82
CA TRP A 154 -6.48 -34.77 -9.26
C TRP A 154 -6.50 -36.11 -10.03
N PHE A 155 -7.66 -36.58 -10.53
CA PHE A 155 -7.79 -37.98 -11.00
C PHE A 155 -8.72 -38.19 -12.22
N HIS A 156 -8.75 -37.27 -13.18
CA HIS A 156 -9.32 -37.58 -14.52
C HIS A 156 -8.33 -37.49 -15.68
N THR A 157 -7.04 -37.30 -15.38
CA THR A 157 -5.94 -37.32 -16.36
C THR A 157 -5.33 -38.73 -16.56
N ALA A 158 -5.94 -39.77 -15.99
CA ALA A 158 -5.47 -41.16 -16.10
C ALA A 158 -6.33 -42.06 -17.00
N SER A 159 -7.36 -41.54 -17.69
CA SER A 159 -8.19 -42.34 -18.62
C SER A 159 -8.01 -41.98 -20.11
N ARG A 160 -7.06 -41.12 -20.47
CA ARG A 160 -6.72 -40.78 -21.87
C ARG A 160 -5.42 -41.41 -22.37
N SER A 161 -5.09 -42.59 -21.87
CA SER A 161 -3.97 -43.44 -22.33
C SER A 161 -4.44 -44.80 -22.89
N MET A 162 -5.73 -44.95 -23.20
CA MET A 162 -6.30 -46.12 -23.86
C MET A 162 -7.37 -45.69 -24.87
N ALA A 163 -6.96 -44.93 -25.87
CA ALA A 163 -7.72 -44.69 -27.11
C ALA A 163 -6.74 -44.08 -28.13
N GLY A 164 -5.90 -44.96 -28.68
CA GLY A 164 -4.84 -44.71 -29.64
C GLY A 164 -4.09 -46.00 -29.88
#